data_AF-A0A959TU42-F1
#
_entry.id   AF-A0A959TU42-F1
#
_cell.length_a   1.000
_cell.length_b   1.000
_cell.length_c   1.000
_cell.angle_alpha   90.00
_cell.angle_beta   90.00
_cell.angle_gamma   90.00
#
_symmetry.space_group_name_H-M   'P 1'
#
loop_
_entity.id
_entity.type
_entity.pdbx_description
1 polymer ?
#
loop_
_entity_poly.entity_id
_entity_poly.type
_entity_poly.pdbx_seq_one_letter_code
_entity_poly.pdbx_strand_id
1 'polypeptide(L)'
;MMSRAPLPVLLLLLAGRLSAQWDVPVKVVLDGDSLVHRQVGGLAAPIAPDQGVSTQAERERSFLSGNATGSDTLSVQFSPPLQAYFPGLRVSIVPDTGNTGPVLLRIDALPPVPVHRGVNMDLDSGEVRAHVPMLLIHDGAAFQVVGPLDVPCDPGYFPISRDACIQRSPNAPVTFWQALIQCHDQGARLCSFNEWFSACTQADGLFPSIMGWEWVDHAANNADLTKQMGLNNQTLIPDCFSGSRAQPSITSYFRCCKDR
;
A
#
# COMPACT_ATOMS: atom_id res chain seq x y z
N MET A 1 -5.61 -24.83 84.81
CA MET A 1 -5.34 -25.43 83.48
C MET A 1 -5.79 -24.45 82.41
N MET A 2 -4.87 -23.64 81.87
CA MET A 2 -5.12 -22.72 80.76
C MET A 2 -4.30 -23.22 79.56
N SER A 3 -4.97 -23.63 78.49
CA SER A 3 -4.32 -23.99 77.23
C SER A 3 -4.36 -22.79 76.29
N ARG A 4 -3.17 -22.30 75.91
CA ARG A 4 -2.94 -21.20 74.96
C ARG A 4 -3.01 -21.76 73.54
N ALA A 5 -3.87 -21.19 72.69
CA ALA A 5 -3.84 -21.41 71.24
C ALA A 5 -2.75 -20.55 70.58
N PRO A 6 -2.04 -21.03 69.54
CA PRO A 6 -1.04 -20.25 68.83
C PRO A 6 -1.66 -19.43 67.69
N LEU A 7 -1.56 -18.11 67.78
CA LEU A 7 -1.62 -17.16 66.66
C LEU A 7 -0.21 -17.12 66.06
N PRO A 8 0.07 -17.73 64.90
CA PRO A 8 0.45 -16.89 63.75
C PRO A 8 0.25 -17.59 62.39
N VAL A 9 -0.84 -17.29 61.65
CA VAL A 9 -0.93 -17.65 60.21
C VAL A 9 -1.44 -16.49 59.34
N LEU A 10 -1.85 -15.36 59.91
CA LEU A 10 -2.63 -14.36 59.18
C LEU A 10 -1.84 -13.14 58.66
N LEU A 11 -0.64 -13.32 58.09
CA LEU A 11 0.18 -12.18 57.63
C LEU A 11 0.90 -12.36 56.29
N LEU A 12 0.37 -13.20 55.39
CA LEU A 12 1.04 -13.50 54.11
C LEU A 12 0.18 -13.31 52.84
N LEU A 13 -0.93 -12.57 52.88
CA LEU A 13 -1.91 -12.56 51.77
C LEU A 13 -2.27 -11.23 51.11
N LEU A 14 -1.58 -10.10 51.35
CA LEU A 14 -1.89 -8.85 50.64
C LEU A 14 -0.66 -8.17 50.03
N ALA A 15 -0.08 -8.79 49.01
CA ALA A 15 0.69 -8.08 47.99
C ALA A 15 -0.16 -7.98 46.70
N GLY A 16 -1.39 -7.48 46.83
CA GLY A 16 -2.22 -7.15 45.67
C GLY A 16 -1.70 -5.86 45.04
N ARG A 17 -1.40 -5.87 43.74
CA ARG A 17 -1.14 -4.63 43.01
C ARG A 17 -2.44 -3.81 42.96
N LEU A 18 -2.47 -2.69 43.68
CA LEU A 18 -3.54 -1.71 43.57
C LEU A 18 -3.33 -0.93 42.27
N SER A 19 -4.18 -1.17 41.29
CA SER A 19 -4.30 -0.30 40.12
C SER A 19 -5.30 0.80 40.48
N ALA A 20 -4.85 2.06 40.56
CA ALA A 20 -5.72 3.22 40.69
C ALA A 20 -5.80 3.93 39.34
N GLN A 21 -7.00 4.07 38.79
CA GLN A 21 -7.27 4.91 37.63
C GLN A 21 -7.59 6.31 38.14
N TRP A 22 -6.85 7.32 37.66
CA TRP A 22 -7.11 8.71 38.01
C TRP A 22 -7.98 9.33 36.91
N ASP A 23 -9.26 9.52 37.22
CA ASP A 23 -10.13 10.36 36.40
C ASP A 23 -9.88 11.82 36.79
N VAL A 24 -9.17 12.55 35.91
CA VAL A 24 -8.80 13.95 36.16
C VAL A 24 -9.64 14.82 35.24
N PRO A 25 -10.72 15.46 35.74
CA PRO A 25 -11.61 16.30 34.93
C PRO A 25 -10.97 17.64 34.52
N VAL A 26 -9.71 17.88 34.90
CA VAL A 26 -8.95 19.09 34.64
C VAL A 26 -7.60 18.76 34.00
N LYS A 27 -6.98 19.75 33.37
CA LYS A 27 -5.64 19.59 32.77
C LYS A 27 -4.64 19.11 33.83
N VAL A 28 -3.97 18.00 33.52
CA VAL A 28 -2.79 17.56 34.26
C VAL A 28 -1.62 18.50 33.92
N VAL A 29 -1.15 19.26 34.90
CA VAL A 29 0.02 20.13 34.79
C VAL A 29 1.17 19.45 35.52
N LEU A 30 2.27 19.15 34.80
CA LEU A 30 3.48 18.54 35.35
C LEU A 30 4.59 19.61 35.41
N ASP A 31 4.57 20.45 36.44
CA ASP A 31 5.43 21.64 36.57
C ASP A 31 6.50 21.55 37.66
N GLY A 32 6.77 20.34 38.18
CA GLY A 32 7.75 20.13 39.27
C GLY A 32 9.15 20.69 38.97
N ASP A 33 9.92 21.02 40.01
CA ASP A 33 11.21 21.72 39.87
C ASP A 33 12.29 20.96 39.08
N SER A 34 12.19 19.63 39.00
CA SER A 34 13.11 18.77 38.27
C SER A 34 12.47 18.22 36.99
N LEU A 35 13.28 17.96 35.94
CA LEU A 35 12.80 17.35 34.70
C LEU A 35 12.13 15.99 34.92
N VAL A 36 12.59 15.23 35.92
CA VAL A 36 12.04 13.90 36.25
C VAL A 36 10.61 13.99 36.79
N HIS A 37 10.24 15.13 37.40
CA HIS A 37 8.88 15.38 37.90
C HIS A 37 7.94 15.93 36.83
N ARG A 38 8.45 16.25 35.63
CA ARG A 38 7.67 16.83 34.51
C ARG A 38 7.25 15.78 33.47
N GLN A 39 7.34 14.51 33.80
CA GLN A 39 7.10 13.40 32.86
C GLN A 39 6.21 12.33 33.48
N VAL A 40 5.40 11.68 32.64
CA VAL A 40 4.65 10.46 33.00
C VAL A 40 5.48 9.26 32.58
N GLY A 41 5.99 8.51 33.56
CA GLY A 41 6.73 7.27 33.34
C GLY A 41 5.85 6.03 33.58
N GLY A 42 6.32 4.86 33.14
CA GLY A 42 5.71 3.58 33.47
C GLY A 42 4.39 3.26 32.76
N LEU A 43 4.02 4.03 31.74
CA LEU A 43 2.89 3.67 30.87
C LEU A 43 3.22 2.37 30.13
N ALA A 44 2.27 1.44 30.15
CA ALA A 44 2.36 0.17 29.42
C ALA A 44 1.57 0.24 28.10
N ALA A 45 1.51 -0.88 27.37
CA ALA A 45 0.53 -1.04 26.31
C ALA A 45 -0.89 -1.01 26.91
N PRO A 46 -1.85 -0.33 26.25
CA PRO A 46 -3.22 -0.28 26.75
C PRO A 46 -3.85 -1.67 26.70
N ILE A 47 -4.57 -2.04 27.75
CA ILE A 47 -5.41 -3.24 27.84
C ILE A 47 -6.91 -2.90 27.79
N ALA A 48 -7.26 -1.62 27.85
CA ALA A 48 -8.60 -1.09 27.74
C ALA A 48 -8.59 0.21 26.90
N PRO A 49 -9.71 0.56 26.22
CA PRO A 49 -9.75 1.63 25.22
C PRO A 49 -9.61 3.05 25.81
N ASP A 50 -9.76 3.21 27.12
CA ASP A 50 -9.69 4.48 27.85
C ASP A 50 -8.32 4.70 28.54
N GLN A 51 -7.36 3.81 28.31
CA GLN A 51 -6.04 3.89 28.95
C GLN A 51 -5.07 4.78 28.18
N GLY A 52 -4.24 5.51 28.92
CA GLY A 52 -3.08 6.20 28.37
C GLY A 52 -2.05 5.20 27.82
N VAL A 53 -1.40 5.57 26.73
CA VAL A 53 -0.49 4.69 25.98
C VAL A 53 0.96 5.16 26.11
N SER A 54 1.91 4.22 26.13
CA SER A 54 3.33 4.56 26.11
C SER A 54 3.73 5.20 24.78
N THR A 55 4.72 6.08 24.78
CA THR A 55 5.23 6.69 23.53
C THR A 55 5.73 5.65 22.53
N GLN A 56 6.20 4.50 23.01
CA GLN A 56 6.58 3.37 22.17
C GLN A 56 5.35 2.72 21.51
N ALA A 57 4.30 2.39 22.29
CA ALA A 57 3.07 1.79 21.77
C ALA A 57 2.38 2.69 20.73
N GLU A 58 2.43 4.01 20.92
CA GLU A 58 1.93 4.98 19.95
C GLU A 58 2.76 5.01 18.67
N ARG A 59 4.10 5.00 18.78
CA ARG A 59 5.00 4.99 17.62
C ARG A 59 4.85 3.73 16.78
N GLU A 60 4.67 2.60 17.45
CA GLU A 60 4.46 1.30 16.82
C GLU A 60 3.02 1.13 16.30
N ARG A 61 2.08 1.99 16.73
CA ARG A 61 0.63 1.88 16.47
C ARG A 61 0.08 0.48 16.75
N SER A 62 0.67 -0.22 17.72
CA SER A 62 0.51 -1.66 17.90
C SER A 62 -0.93 -2.09 18.21
N PHE A 63 -1.78 -1.15 18.65
CA PHE A 63 -3.17 -1.39 19.03
C PHE A 63 -4.20 -1.14 17.91
N LEU A 64 -3.79 -0.53 16.79
CA LEU A 64 -4.62 -0.32 15.58
C LEU A 64 -3.95 -0.89 14.32
N SER A 65 -2.99 -1.79 14.51
CA SER A 65 -2.31 -2.51 13.45
C SER A 65 -2.40 -4.02 13.65
N GLY A 66 -2.63 -4.78 12.59
CA GLY A 66 -2.71 -6.24 12.69
C GLY A 66 -2.63 -6.96 11.36
N ASN A 67 -2.39 -8.27 11.40
CA ASN A 67 -2.47 -9.12 10.22
C ASN A 67 -3.94 -9.48 9.97
N ALA A 68 -4.39 -9.30 8.73
CA ALA A 68 -5.74 -9.66 8.33
C ALA A 68 -5.74 -10.97 7.56
N THR A 69 -6.72 -11.83 7.82
CA THR A 69 -6.89 -13.12 7.14
C THR A 69 -8.10 -13.12 6.22
N GLY A 70 -8.02 -13.85 5.11
CA GLY A 70 -9.09 -13.98 4.11
C GLY A 70 -8.80 -13.22 2.80
N SER A 71 -9.64 -13.43 1.78
CA SER A 71 -9.50 -12.78 0.46
C SER A 71 -10.48 -11.61 0.25
N ASP A 72 -11.79 -11.88 0.24
CA ASP A 72 -12.84 -10.88 -0.02
C ASP A 72 -13.55 -10.43 1.27
N THR A 73 -13.32 -11.14 2.38
CA THR A 73 -13.70 -10.69 3.72
C THR A 73 -12.49 -10.80 4.62
N LEU A 74 -11.80 -9.68 4.78
CA LEU A 74 -10.62 -9.55 5.61
C LEU A 74 -11.03 -9.52 7.08
N SER A 75 -10.45 -10.39 7.90
CA SER A 75 -10.69 -10.44 9.34
C SER A 75 -9.42 -10.11 10.10
N VAL A 76 -9.47 -9.10 10.97
CA VAL A 76 -8.35 -8.69 11.83
C VAL A 76 -8.81 -8.65 13.28
N GLN A 77 -7.88 -8.90 14.21
CA GLN A 77 -8.12 -8.78 15.65
C GLN A 77 -7.14 -7.77 16.23
N PHE A 78 -7.64 -6.87 17.07
CA PHE A 78 -6.83 -5.89 17.79
C PHE A 78 -6.79 -6.19 19.29
N SER A 79 -5.78 -5.62 19.94
CA SER A 79 -5.61 -5.69 21.39
C SER A 79 -5.30 -4.28 21.89
N PRO A 80 -6.21 -3.65 22.67
CA PRO A 80 -7.51 -4.17 23.10
C PRO A 80 -8.53 -4.29 21.95
N PRO A 81 -9.56 -5.15 22.06
CA PRO A 81 -10.58 -5.28 21.03
C PRO A 81 -11.38 -3.99 20.85
N LEU A 82 -11.65 -3.64 19.60
CA LEU A 82 -12.47 -2.51 19.21
C LEU A 82 -13.95 -2.78 19.52
N GLN A 83 -14.59 -1.84 20.21
CA GLN A 83 -15.98 -1.96 20.67
C GLN A 83 -17.01 -1.45 19.65
N ALA A 84 -16.62 -0.52 18.78
CA ALA A 84 -17.48 0.05 17.74
C ALA A 84 -16.64 0.73 16.66
N TYR A 85 -17.18 0.81 15.45
CA TYR A 85 -16.64 1.70 14.43
C TYR A 85 -17.12 3.13 14.69
N PHE A 86 -16.24 4.09 14.46
CA PHE A 86 -16.57 5.51 14.53
C PHE A 86 -15.90 6.27 13.38
N PRO A 87 -16.51 7.35 12.86
CA PRO A 87 -15.90 8.16 11.81
C PRO A 87 -14.52 8.67 12.22
N GLY A 88 -13.55 8.56 11.31
CA GLY A 88 -12.16 8.94 11.52
C GLY A 88 -11.27 7.84 12.14
N LEU A 89 -11.82 6.68 12.50
CA LEU A 89 -11.04 5.52 12.95
C LEU A 89 -10.01 5.15 11.89
N ARG A 90 -8.73 5.18 12.23
CA ARG A 90 -7.62 4.82 11.34
C ARG A 90 -7.02 3.49 11.76
N VAL A 91 -6.90 2.57 10.82
CA VAL A 91 -6.33 1.24 11.08
C VAL A 91 -5.31 0.88 10.00
N SER A 92 -4.34 0.05 10.34
CA SER A 92 -3.34 -0.47 9.41
C SER A 92 -3.40 -1.98 9.40
N ILE A 93 -3.74 -2.60 8.27
CA ILE A 93 -3.81 -4.05 8.19
C ILE A 93 -2.77 -4.59 7.22
N VAL A 94 -2.27 -5.79 7.48
CA VAL A 94 -1.42 -6.54 6.56
C VAL A 94 -2.19 -7.80 6.14
N PRO A 95 -2.81 -7.81 4.95
CA PRO A 95 -3.54 -8.97 4.45
C PRO A 95 -2.62 -10.17 4.23
N ASP A 96 -3.08 -11.39 4.48
CA ASP A 96 -2.35 -12.62 4.16
C ASP A 96 -2.53 -13.07 2.70
N THR A 97 -3.64 -12.67 2.09
CA THR A 97 -4.07 -13.09 0.76
C THR A 97 -4.53 -11.86 -0.03
N GLY A 98 -4.40 -11.91 -1.35
CA GLY A 98 -5.02 -10.89 -2.21
C GLY A 98 -6.52 -11.10 -2.37
N ASN A 99 -7.24 -10.03 -2.69
CA ASN A 99 -8.67 -10.11 -2.96
C ASN A 99 -8.95 -10.61 -4.39
N THR A 100 -10.09 -11.25 -4.57
CA THR A 100 -10.60 -11.69 -5.88
C THR A 100 -11.78 -10.86 -6.36
N GLY A 101 -12.40 -10.06 -5.50
CA GLY A 101 -13.47 -9.11 -5.82
C GLY A 101 -13.63 -8.04 -4.73
N PRO A 102 -14.83 -7.47 -4.57
CA PRO A 102 -15.11 -6.46 -3.54
C PRO A 102 -14.75 -6.94 -2.13
N VAL A 103 -14.18 -6.06 -1.32
CA VAL A 103 -13.62 -6.41 -0.01
C VAL A 103 -14.49 -5.88 1.13
N LEU A 104 -14.73 -6.74 2.11
CA LEU A 104 -15.28 -6.38 3.41
C LEU A 104 -14.18 -6.48 4.48
N LEU A 105 -14.15 -5.58 5.44
CA LEU A 105 -13.30 -5.63 6.62
C LEU A 105 -14.12 -5.95 7.87
N ARG A 106 -13.72 -6.98 8.60
CA ARG A 106 -14.19 -7.34 9.93
C ARG A 106 -13.07 -7.09 10.93
N ILE A 107 -13.33 -6.23 11.91
CA ILE A 107 -12.43 -5.98 13.04
C ILE A 107 -13.04 -6.59 14.30
N ASP A 108 -12.29 -7.46 14.97
CA ASP A 108 -12.71 -8.13 16.19
C ASP A 108 -14.04 -8.89 16.01
N ALA A 109 -15.02 -8.63 16.89
CA ALA A 109 -16.37 -9.20 16.83
C ALA A 109 -17.39 -8.27 16.15
N LEU A 110 -16.93 -7.17 15.54
CA LEU A 110 -17.81 -6.20 14.90
C LEU A 110 -18.33 -6.71 13.54
N PRO A 111 -19.49 -6.19 13.06
CA PRO A 111 -19.98 -6.53 11.73
C PRO A 111 -18.95 -6.21 10.62
N PRO A 112 -18.93 -6.97 9.52
CA PRO A 112 -18.12 -6.62 8.37
C PRO A 112 -18.63 -5.33 7.71
N VAL A 113 -17.70 -4.45 7.34
CA VAL A 113 -17.96 -3.15 6.71
C VAL A 113 -17.23 -3.11 5.36
N PRO A 114 -17.83 -2.56 4.29
CA PRO A 114 -17.18 -2.49 2.99
C PRO A 114 -15.91 -1.64 3.01
N VAL A 115 -14.96 -2.02 2.16
CA VAL A 115 -13.72 -1.28 1.90
C VAL A 115 -13.80 -0.68 0.50
N HIS A 116 -13.63 0.63 0.41
CA HIS A 116 -13.68 1.39 -0.82
C HIS A 116 -12.38 2.14 -1.11
N ARG A 117 -12.15 2.41 -2.38
CA ARG A 117 -11.22 3.41 -2.89
C ARG A 117 -12.00 4.62 -3.41
N GLY A 118 -11.36 5.79 -3.44
CA GLY A 118 -11.95 6.96 -4.09
C GLY A 118 -13.36 7.33 -3.59
N VAL A 119 -13.62 7.19 -2.29
CA VAL A 119 -14.90 7.43 -1.61
C VAL A 119 -15.94 6.32 -1.79
N ASN A 120 -16.37 5.97 -3.00
CA ASN A 120 -17.49 5.04 -3.20
C ASN A 120 -17.22 3.97 -4.28
N MET A 121 -15.94 3.70 -4.58
CA MET A 121 -15.57 2.67 -5.55
C MET A 121 -15.15 1.41 -4.81
N ASP A 122 -15.72 0.28 -5.17
CA ASP A 122 -15.28 -1.02 -4.66
C ASP A 122 -13.83 -1.29 -5.07
N LEU A 123 -13.15 -2.10 -4.25
CA LEU A 123 -11.86 -2.64 -4.64
C LEU A 123 -12.04 -3.66 -5.76
N ASP A 124 -11.22 -3.54 -6.80
CA ASP A 124 -11.14 -4.49 -7.89
C ASP A 124 -10.26 -5.68 -7.51
N SER A 125 -10.42 -6.79 -8.25
CA SER A 125 -9.64 -8.01 -8.06
C SER A 125 -8.13 -7.73 -8.10
N GLY A 126 -7.41 -8.18 -7.08
CA GLY A 126 -5.96 -8.06 -6.96
C GLY A 126 -5.42 -6.71 -6.49
N GLU A 127 -6.27 -5.73 -6.16
CA GLU A 127 -5.83 -4.45 -5.58
C GLU A 127 -5.30 -4.58 -4.15
N VAL A 128 -5.82 -5.56 -3.40
CA VAL A 128 -5.27 -5.98 -2.11
C VAL A 128 -4.16 -6.99 -2.39
N ARG A 129 -2.96 -6.71 -1.88
CA ARG A 129 -1.82 -7.62 -1.99
C ARG A 129 -1.52 -8.30 -0.66
N ALA A 130 -1.26 -9.60 -0.75
CA ALA A 130 -0.71 -10.37 0.35
C ALA A 130 0.59 -9.73 0.86
N HIS A 131 0.69 -9.61 2.18
CA HIS A 131 1.84 -9.10 2.93
C HIS A 131 2.22 -7.64 2.65
N VAL A 132 1.33 -6.85 2.04
CA VAL A 132 1.52 -5.41 1.84
C VAL A 132 0.61 -4.65 2.81
N PRO A 133 1.14 -3.76 3.66
CA PRO A 133 0.33 -2.96 4.56
C PRO A 133 -0.63 -2.04 3.82
N MET A 134 -1.89 -2.03 4.25
CA MET A 134 -2.93 -1.13 3.78
C MET A 134 -3.41 -0.26 4.94
N LEU A 135 -3.40 1.06 4.71
CA LEU A 135 -3.93 2.04 5.67
C LEU A 135 -5.39 2.34 5.31
N LEU A 136 -6.27 2.27 6.31
CA LEU A 136 -7.69 2.47 6.15
C LEU A 136 -8.21 3.53 7.11
N ILE A 137 -9.23 4.28 6.69
CA ILE A 137 -9.96 5.22 7.54
C ILE A 137 -11.45 4.97 7.42
N HIS A 138 -12.15 4.76 8.54
CA HIS A 138 -13.60 4.62 8.55
C HIS A 138 -14.26 6.00 8.36
N ASP A 139 -15.14 6.16 7.37
CA ASP A 139 -15.82 7.44 7.10
C ASP A 139 -17.18 7.59 7.82
N GLY A 140 -17.66 6.51 8.44
CA GLY A 140 -18.97 6.42 9.08
C GLY A 140 -19.89 5.37 8.46
N ALA A 141 -19.61 4.94 7.23
CA ALA A 141 -20.35 3.89 6.53
C ALA A 141 -19.42 2.78 6.00
N ALA A 142 -18.22 3.14 5.54
CA ALA A 142 -17.24 2.26 4.93
C ALA A 142 -15.81 2.57 5.39
N PHE A 143 -14.89 1.65 5.14
CA PHE A 143 -13.45 1.91 5.26
C PHE A 143 -12.90 2.41 3.93
N GLN A 144 -12.24 3.56 3.96
CA GLN A 144 -11.57 4.16 2.81
C GLN A 144 -10.10 3.78 2.80
N VAL A 145 -9.58 3.33 1.67
CA VAL A 145 -8.14 3.11 1.52
C VAL A 145 -7.42 4.45 1.42
N VAL A 146 -6.48 4.68 2.34
CA VAL A 146 -5.67 5.90 2.44
C VAL A 146 -4.23 5.54 2.13
N GLY A 147 -3.97 5.24 0.87
CA GLY A 147 -2.65 4.85 0.41
C GLY A 147 -2.67 4.43 -1.06
N PRO A 148 -1.50 4.26 -1.67
CA PRO A 148 -1.42 3.65 -2.99
C PRO A 148 -1.91 2.21 -2.93
N LEU A 149 -3.03 1.94 -3.60
CA LEU A 149 -3.36 0.58 -4.00
C LEU A 149 -2.47 0.20 -5.18
N ASP A 150 -1.94 -1.01 -5.12
CA ASP A 150 -1.25 -1.59 -6.26
C ASP A 150 -2.28 -2.29 -7.12
N VAL A 151 -3.03 -1.49 -7.89
CA VAL A 151 -3.12 -1.71 -9.33
C VAL A 151 -2.44 -2.99 -9.83
N PRO A 152 -3.05 -4.15 -10.12
CA PRO A 152 -2.38 -5.15 -10.98
C PRO A 152 -2.52 -4.76 -12.45
N CYS A 153 -1.47 -4.99 -13.25
CA CYS A 153 -1.56 -4.73 -14.69
C CYS A 153 -2.29 -5.88 -15.36
N ASP A 154 -2.97 -5.61 -16.48
CA ASP A 154 -3.56 -6.67 -17.30
C ASP A 154 -2.53 -7.76 -17.62
N PRO A 155 -2.96 -9.03 -17.78
CA PRO A 155 -2.07 -10.10 -18.21
C PRO A 155 -1.27 -9.72 -19.46
N GLY A 156 0.05 -9.90 -19.41
CA GLY A 156 0.96 -9.49 -20.50
C GLY A 156 1.52 -8.07 -20.38
N TYR A 157 1.08 -7.31 -19.37
CA TYR A 157 1.63 -6.00 -19.03
C TYR A 157 2.35 -6.04 -17.67
N PHE A 158 3.19 -5.05 -17.39
CA PHE A 158 3.78 -4.85 -16.06
C PHE A 158 3.80 -3.37 -15.68
N PRO A 159 3.78 -3.06 -14.37
CA PRO A 159 3.63 -1.69 -13.89
C PRO A 159 4.92 -0.91 -14.14
N ILE A 160 4.79 0.28 -14.73
CA ILE A 160 5.91 1.20 -14.92
C ILE A 160 5.82 2.41 -14.00
N SER A 161 4.60 2.77 -13.63
CA SER A 161 4.28 3.79 -12.64
C SER A 161 2.97 3.40 -11.95
N ARG A 162 2.47 4.26 -11.05
CA ARG A 162 1.17 4.07 -10.41
C ARG A 162 0.02 4.11 -11.41
N ASP A 163 0.19 4.88 -12.48
CA ASP A 163 -0.90 5.26 -13.39
C ASP A 163 -0.74 4.64 -14.78
N ALA A 164 0.32 3.85 -15.01
CA ALA A 164 0.58 3.25 -16.31
C ALA A 164 1.21 1.85 -16.25
N CYS A 165 0.80 1.01 -17.21
CA CYS A 165 1.32 -0.32 -17.49
C CYS A 165 1.93 -0.36 -18.88
N ILE A 166 2.99 -1.14 -19.07
CA ILE A 166 3.60 -1.38 -20.39
C ILE A 166 3.55 -2.86 -20.75
N GLN A 167 3.40 -3.16 -22.03
CA GLN A 167 3.42 -4.52 -22.52
C GLN A 167 4.80 -5.17 -22.30
N ARG A 168 4.80 -6.39 -21.75
CA ARG A 168 6.02 -7.15 -21.37
C ARG A 168 6.82 -7.65 -22.56
N SER A 169 6.16 -7.94 -23.68
CA SER A 169 6.82 -8.35 -24.93
C SER A 169 6.58 -7.34 -26.04
N PRO A 170 7.54 -7.11 -26.94
CA PRO A 170 7.33 -6.22 -28.06
C PRO A 170 6.42 -6.88 -29.10
N ASN A 171 5.57 -6.09 -29.73
CA ASN A 171 4.77 -6.52 -30.88
C ASN A 171 5.63 -6.56 -32.14
N ALA A 172 5.19 -7.32 -33.14
CA ALA A 172 5.89 -7.48 -34.41
C ALA A 172 6.13 -6.12 -35.12
N PRO A 173 7.21 -5.99 -35.92
CA PRO A 173 7.53 -4.72 -36.56
C PRO A 173 6.46 -4.25 -37.55
N VAL A 174 6.00 -3.02 -37.39
CA VAL A 174 5.01 -2.38 -38.28
C VAL A 174 5.35 -0.90 -38.46
N THR A 175 4.66 -0.23 -39.39
CA THR A 175 4.78 1.23 -39.55
C THR A 175 4.27 1.97 -38.32
N PHE A 176 4.71 3.21 -38.12
CA PHE A 176 4.30 4.01 -36.95
C PHE A 176 2.77 4.15 -36.85
N TRP A 177 2.10 4.39 -37.97
CA TRP A 177 0.63 4.51 -38.04
C TRP A 177 -0.09 3.21 -37.69
N GLN A 178 0.44 2.07 -38.15
CA GLN A 178 -0.10 0.76 -37.80
C GLN A 178 0.11 0.45 -36.32
N ALA A 179 1.23 0.84 -35.73
CA ALA A 179 1.49 0.65 -34.30
C ALA A 179 0.48 1.43 -33.44
N LEU A 180 0.18 2.69 -33.80
CA LEU A 180 -0.85 3.49 -33.14
C LEU A 180 -2.23 2.80 -33.19
N ILE A 181 -2.65 2.35 -34.37
CA ILE A 181 -3.94 1.68 -34.56
C ILE A 181 -3.98 0.37 -33.75
N GLN A 182 -2.93 -0.45 -33.80
CA GLN A 182 -2.89 -1.72 -33.07
C GLN A 182 -2.93 -1.54 -31.55
N CYS A 183 -2.29 -0.49 -31.01
CA CYS A 183 -2.45 -0.18 -29.59
C CYS A 183 -3.86 0.31 -29.26
N HIS A 184 -4.41 1.21 -30.08
CA HIS A 184 -5.77 1.72 -29.90
C HIS A 184 -6.82 0.60 -29.90
N ASP A 185 -6.72 -0.38 -30.82
CA ASP A 185 -7.63 -1.51 -30.92
C ASP A 185 -7.61 -2.43 -29.68
N GLN A 186 -6.56 -2.35 -28.86
CA GLN A 186 -6.42 -3.07 -27.58
C GLN A 186 -6.83 -2.23 -26.36
N GLY A 187 -7.42 -1.06 -26.58
CA GLY A 187 -7.72 -0.10 -25.51
C GLY A 187 -6.45 0.46 -24.86
N ALA A 188 -5.39 0.60 -25.63
CA ALA A 188 -4.08 1.08 -25.20
C ALA A 188 -3.60 2.22 -26.12
N ARG A 189 -2.42 2.75 -25.85
CA ARG A 189 -1.74 3.73 -26.70
C ARG A 189 -0.29 3.34 -26.92
N LEU A 190 0.39 3.94 -27.89
CA LEU A 190 1.84 3.84 -27.94
C LEU A 190 2.42 4.40 -26.64
N CYS A 191 3.42 3.72 -26.10
CA CYS A 191 4.12 4.20 -24.92
C CYS A 191 4.86 5.49 -25.22
N SER A 192 4.75 6.46 -24.32
CA SER A 192 5.55 7.67 -24.41
C SER A 192 7.03 7.36 -24.18
N PHE A 193 7.90 8.29 -24.58
CA PHE A 193 9.35 8.19 -24.31
C PHE A 193 9.63 7.96 -22.82
N ASN A 194 8.99 8.73 -21.93
CA ASN A 194 9.25 8.64 -20.49
C ASN A 194 8.81 7.30 -19.90
N GLU A 195 7.68 6.77 -20.37
CA GLU A 195 7.16 5.46 -19.93
C GLU A 195 8.07 4.33 -20.38
N TRP A 196 8.47 4.33 -21.65
CA TRP A 196 9.40 3.34 -22.19
C TRP A 196 10.75 3.41 -21.48
N PHE A 197 11.28 4.62 -21.27
CA PHE A 197 12.54 4.86 -20.55
C PHE A 197 12.47 4.32 -19.11
N SER A 198 11.42 4.70 -18.38
CA SER A 198 11.22 4.28 -16.98
C SER A 198 11.12 2.77 -16.88
N ALA A 199 10.41 2.14 -17.82
CA ALA A 199 10.29 0.69 -17.92
C ALA A 199 11.61 -0.01 -18.24
N CYS A 200 12.45 0.59 -19.08
CA CYS A 200 13.75 0.03 -19.43
C CYS A 200 14.73 0.05 -18.26
N THR A 201 14.73 1.12 -17.46
CA THR A 201 15.67 1.31 -16.34
C THR A 201 15.30 0.56 -15.05
N GLN A 202 14.14 -0.09 -14.99
CA GLN A 202 13.73 -0.89 -13.83
C GLN A 202 14.44 -2.24 -13.79
N ALA A 203 14.69 -2.78 -12.59
CA ALA A 203 15.43 -4.03 -12.38
C ALA A 203 14.80 -5.24 -13.08
N ASP A 204 13.47 -5.35 -13.05
CA ASP A 204 12.69 -6.36 -13.79
C ASP A 204 12.03 -5.78 -15.05
N GLY A 205 12.66 -4.74 -15.60
CA GLY A 205 12.15 -3.91 -16.67
C GLY A 205 12.23 -4.52 -18.07
N LEU A 206 12.12 -3.66 -19.08
CA LEU A 206 12.09 -4.08 -20.50
C LEU A 206 13.43 -4.57 -21.04
N PHE A 207 14.55 -4.18 -20.43
CA PHE A 207 15.88 -4.29 -21.04
C PHE A 207 16.18 -5.67 -21.65
N PRO A 208 15.90 -6.82 -20.99
CA PRO A 208 16.19 -8.15 -21.55
C PRO A 208 15.34 -8.53 -22.77
N SER A 209 14.23 -7.82 -22.99
CA SER A 209 13.25 -8.10 -24.05
C SER A 209 13.34 -7.14 -25.24
N ILE A 210 14.30 -6.21 -25.23
CA ILE A 210 14.52 -5.29 -26.35
C ILE A 210 15.17 -6.07 -27.49
N MET A 211 14.45 -6.20 -28.60
CA MET A 211 14.93 -6.93 -29.79
C MET A 211 15.39 -6.02 -30.92
N GLY A 212 15.12 -4.71 -30.82
CA GLY A 212 15.43 -3.75 -31.87
C GLY A 212 14.91 -2.36 -31.54
N TRP A 213 14.87 -1.49 -32.55
CA TRP A 213 14.20 -0.19 -32.43
C TRP A 213 12.70 -0.39 -32.17
N GLU A 214 12.18 0.35 -31.20
CA GLU A 214 10.78 0.38 -30.83
C GLU A 214 10.19 1.79 -31.05
N TRP A 215 9.01 1.87 -31.67
CA TRP A 215 8.26 3.12 -31.78
C TRP A 215 7.79 3.60 -30.42
N VAL A 216 7.92 4.90 -30.16
CA VAL A 216 7.38 5.57 -28.97
C VAL A 216 6.56 6.78 -29.37
N ASP A 217 5.55 7.10 -28.58
CA ASP A 217 4.70 8.28 -28.75
C ASP A 217 5.42 9.53 -28.21
N HIS A 218 6.32 10.07 -29.02
CA HIS A 218 7.02 11.31 -28.71
C HIS A 218 7.45 12.04 -29.98
N ALA A 219 7.50 13.37 -29.90
CA ALA A 219 7.97 14.19 -31.01
C ALA A 219 9.45 13.87 -31.32
N ALA A 220 9.78 13.69 -32.60
CA ALA A 220 11.16 13.46 -33.04
C ALA A 220 11.98 14.75 -33.19
N ASN A 221 11.40 15.92 -32.83
CA ASN A 221 11.93 17.25 -33.11
C ASN A 221 12.31 17.44 -34.60
N ASN A 222 11.47 16.90 -35.48
CA ASN A 222 11.58 16.96 -36.93
C ASN A 222 10.17 16.82 -37.52
N ALA A 223 9.88 17.51 -38.63
CA ALA A 223 8.55 17.53 -39.24
C ALA A 223 8.11 16.19 -39.83
N ASP A 224 9.07 15.36 -40.29
CA ASP A 224 8.80 14.18 -41.12
C ASP A 224 9.24 12.86 -40.47
N LEU A 225 9.71 12.90 -39.22
CA LEU A 225 10.27 11.75 -38.53
C LEU A 225 9.52 11.44 -37.23
N THR A 226 9.55 10.17 -36.85
CA THR A 226 9.00 9.64 -35.61
C THR A 226 10.13 9.12 -34.72
N LYS A 227 9.88 9.12 -33.40
CA LYS A 227 10.89 8.78 -32.40
C LYS A 227 10.97 7.25 -32.21
N GLN A 228 12.19 6.74 -32.11
CA GLN A 228 12.47 5.35 -31.76
C GLN A 228 13.36 5.26 -30.52
N MET A 229 13.18 4.18 -29.75
CA MET A 229 13.97 3.81 -28.58
C MET A 229 14.43 2.36 -28.70
N GLY A 230 15.33 1.91 -27.83
CA GLY A 230 15.69 0.49 -27.75
C GLY A 230 17.15 0.19 -28.04
N LEU A 231 17.75 0.84 -29.03
CA LEU A 231 19.15 0.56 -29.38
C LEU A 231 20.04 1.79 -29.21
N ASN A 232 21.33 1.54 -29.06
CA ASN A 232 22.35 2.55 -29.19
C ASN A 232 22.65 2.80 -30.69
N ASN A 233 22.67 4.07 -31.12
CA ASN A 233 22.84 4.42 -32.53
C ASN A 233 24.27 4.19 -33.07
N GLN A 234 25.24 3.87 -32.20
CA GLN A 234 26.62 3.57 -32.57
C GLN A 234 26.92 2.07 -32.50
N THR A 235 26.48 1.40 -31.45
CA THR A 235 26.81 -0.02 -31.21
C THR A 235 25.72 -0.98 -31.66
N LEU A 236 24.49 -0.50 -31.89
CA LEU A 236 23.30 -1.31 -32.20
C LEU A 236 22.97 -2.38 -31.14
N ILE A 237 23.42 -2.15 -29.91
CA ILE A 237 23.13 -2.99 -28.74
C ILE A 237 21.95 -2.36 -27.98
N PRO A 238 21.09 -3.15 -27.29
CA PRO A 238 20.06 -2.63 -26.41
C PRO A 238 20.56 -1.56 -25.44
N ASP A 239 19.84 -0.43 -25.38
CA ASP A 239 20.18 0.73 -24.55
C ASP A 239 18.89 1.48 -24.14
N CYS A 240 18.78 1.79 -22.86
CA CYS A 240 17.66 2.56 -22.32
C CYS A 240 17.77 4.06 -22.59
N PHE A 241 19.00 4.58 -22.73
CA PHE A 241 19.28 6.01 -22.74
C PHE A 241 19.41 6.57 -24.15
N SER A 242 19.56 5.69 -25.14
CA SER A 242 19.70 6.07 -26.54
C SER A 242 18.38 5.96 -27.29
N GLY A 243 18.18 6.90 -28.21
CA GLY A 243 17.04 6.90 -29.12
C GLY A 243 17.47 7.33 -30.51
N SER A 244 16.68 6.96 -31.51
CA SER A 244 16.86 7.37 -32.90
C SER A 244 15.57 8.01 -33.43
N ARG A 245 15.57 8.31 -34.71
CA ARG A 245 14.45 8.84 -35.46
C ARG A 245 14.41 8.20 -36.83
N ALA A 246 13.22 7.94 -37.32
CA ALA A 246 13.02 7.29 -38.61
C ALA A 246 11.76 7.79 -39.30
N GLN A 247 11.67 7.51 -40.61
CA GLN A 247 10.47 7.81 -41.38
C GLN A 247 9.31 6.95 -40.86
N PRO A 248 8.09 7.48 -40.69
CA PRO A 248 6.96 6.73 -40.15
C PRO A 248 6.53 5.54 -41.01
N SER A 249 7.00 5.48 -42.27
CA SER A 249 6.75 4.41 -43.23
C SER A 249 7.67 3.19 -43.10
N ILE A 250 8.78 3.27 -42.34
CA ILE A 250 9.59 2.07 -42.06
C ILE A 250 8.91 1.20 -41.01
N THR A 251 9.30 -0.06 -40.90
CA THR A 251 8.80 -0.94 -39.84
C THR A 251 9.73 -0.94 -38.63
N SER A 252 9.14 -0.96 -37.43
CA SER A 252 9.85 -1.06 -36.16
C SER A 252 8.98 -1.82 -35.16
N TYR A 253 9.60 -2.48 -34.19
CA TYR A 253 8.89 -3.06 -33.05
C TYR A 253 8.14 -1.96 -32.30
N PHE A 254 7.21 -2.33 -31.42
CA PHE A 254 6.53 -1.37 -30.57
C PHE A 254 5.91 -2.07 -29.36
N ARG A 255 5.58 -1.28 -28.34
CA ARG A 255 4.82 -1.73 -27.17
C ARG A 255 3.67 -0.78 -26.92
N CYS A 256 2.59 -1.35 -26.42
CA CYS A 256 1.45 -0.57 -25.99
C CYS A 256 1.53 -0.30 -24.49
N CYS A 257 1.06 0.88 -24.11
CA CYS A 257 0.91 1.31 -22.73
C CYS A 257 -0.58 1.53 -22.44
N LYS A 258 -0.99 1.13 -21.24
CA LYS A 258 -2.34 1.34 -20.73
C LYS A 258 -2.29 2.23 -19.51
N ASP A 259 -3.19 3.21 -19.47
CA ASP A 259 -3.43 4.02 -18.28
C ASP A 259 -4.19 3.19 -17.24
N ARG A 260 -4.05 3.53 -15.96
CA ARG A 260 -4.56 2.77 -14.80
C ARG A 260 -5.45 3.62 -13.90
#